data_AF-A0A4W3GZB2-F1
#
_entry.id   AF-A0A4W3GZB2-F1
#
_cell.length_a   1.000
_cell.length_b   1.000
_cell.length_c   1.000
_cell.angle_alpha   90.00
_cell.angle_beta   90.00
_cell.angle_gamma   90.00
#
_symmetry.space_group_name_H-M   'P 1'
#
loop_
_entity.id
_entity.type
_entity.pdbx_description
1 polymer ?
#
loop_
_entity_poly.entity_id
_entity_poly.type
_entity_poly.pdbx_seq_one_letter_code
_entity_poly.pdbx_strand_id
1 'polypeptide(L)'
;LSLTFSPPRFPPIPGPDRSPLTPYRKLNVGFVPPAPRTPRSATPQVSLQTQLEALRKKRDDLDREIRKLDAEGFTVEELEEHIHQLHEYNDIKDVGQMLLGKLAVIRGVTTRELYNEFGLEVDD
;
A
#
# COMPACT_ATOMS: atom_id res chain seq x y z
N LEU A 1 12.80 19.53 27.28
CA LEU A 1 11.38 19.33 27.65
C LEU A 1 11.03 17.86 27.39
N SER A 2 11.26 17.00 28.37
CA SER A 2 11.02 15.55 28.27
C SER A 2 9.57 15.24 28.68
N LEU A 3 8.73 14.93 27.71
CA LEU A 3 7.33 14.53 27.92
C LEU A 3 7.29 13.07 28.39
N THR A 4 7.11 12.86 29.69
CA THR A 4 6.88 11.53 30.27
C THR A 4 5.43 11.11 30.06
N PHE A 5 5.20 10.17 29.15
CA PHE A 5 3.89 9.56 28.90
C PHE A 5 3.63 8.48 29.96
N SER A 6 2.58 8.65 30.77
CA SER A 6 2.20 7.70 31.82
C SER A 6 1.01 6.85 31.34
N PRO A 7 1.11 5.50 31.30
CA PRO A 7 0.03 4.65 30.78
C PRO A 7 -1.12 4.50 31.80
N PRO A 8 -2.38 4.37 31.32
CA PRO A 8 -3.54 4.22 32.22
C PRO A 8 -3.56 2.84 32.91
N ARG A 9 -3.89 2.84 34.21
CA ARG A 9 -4.11 1.64 35.03
C ARG A 9 -5.44 0.99 34.67
N PHE A 10 -5.41 -0.27 34.24
CA PHE A 10 -6.60 -1.10 34.11
C PHE A 10 -6.93 -1.82 35.44
N PRO A 11 -8.21 -1.97 35.82
CA PRO A 11 -8.60 -2.77 36.98
C PRO A 11 -8.44 -4.28 36.73
N PRO A 12 -8.30 -5.10 37.79
CA PRO A 12 -8.03 -6.53 37.66
C PRO A 12 -9.25 -7.28 37.10
N ILE A 13 -8.99 -8.19 36.17
CA ILE A 13 -10.00 -9.04 35.53
C ILE A 13 -10.44 -10.11 36.55
N PRO A 14 -11.74 -10.26 36.84
CA PRO A 14 -12.23 -11.33 37.69
C PRO A 14 -12.12 -12.68 36.96
N GLY A 15 -11.48 -13.67 37.60
CA GLY A 15 -11.37 -15.03 37.07
C GLY A 15 -12.73 -15.75 37.01
N PRO A 16 -12.86 -16.83 36.23
CA PRO A 16 -14.13 -17.53 36.06
C PRO A 16 -14.51 -18.27 37.35
N ASP A 17 -15.62 -17.83 37.95
CA ASP A 17 -16.28 -18.50 39.07
C ASP A 17 -16.87 -19.83 38.60
N ARG A 18 -16.35 -20.95 39.13
CA ARG A 18 -16.85 -22.29 38.80
C ARG A 18 -18.13 -22.55 39.61
N SER A 19 -19.28 -22.23 39.04
CA SER A 19 -20.57 -22.64 39.61
C SER A 19 -20.81 -24.15 39.45
N PRO A 20 -21.36 -24.85 40.47
CA PRO A 20 -21.60 -26.28 40.42
C PRO A 20 -22.78 -26.63 39.49
N LEU A 21 -22.65 -27.75 38.77
CA LEU A 21 -23.65 -28.33 37.88
C LEU A 21 -25.01 -28.49 38.59
N THR A 22 -26.03 -27.79 38.10
CA THR A 22 -27.42 -27.97 38.55
C THR A 22 -28.09 -29.11 37.75
N PRO A 23 -28.97 -29.92 38.37
CA PRO A 23 -29.61 -31.04 37.68
C PRO A 23 -30.64 -30.56 36.65
N TYR A 24 -30.54 -31.07 35.43
CA TYR A 24 -31.42 -30.75 34.30
C TYR A 24 -32.92 -30.91 34.63
N ARG A 25 -33.66 -29.81 34.55
CA ARG A 25 -35.13 -29.79 34.56
C ARG A 25 -35.62 -30.18 33.16
N LYS A 26 -36.25 -31.35 33.02
CA LYS A 26 -36.85 -31.82 31.75
C LYS A 26 -37.98 -30.88 31.32
N LEU A 27 -37.78 -30.11 30.27
CA LEU A 27 -38.84 -29.40 29.54
C LEU A 27 -39.32 -30.32 28.40
N ASN A 28 -40.57 -30.79 28.50
CA ASN A 28 -41.22 -31.59 27.48
C ASN A 28 -41.71 -30.67 26.34
N VAL A 29 -40.82 -30.35 25.40
CA VAL A 29 -41.18 -29.61 24.17
C VAL A 29 -41.33 -30.64 23.06
N GLY A 30 -42.56 -30.83 22.57
CA GLY A 30 -42.85 -31.70 21.45
C GLY A 30 -42.08 -31.30 20.20
N PHE A 31 -41.48 -32.28 19.52
CA PHE A 31 -40.79 -32.09 18.26
C PHE A 31 -41.81 -31.84 17.14
N VAL A 32 -41.83 -30.63 16.59
CA VAL A 32 -42.57 -30.30 15.36
C VAL A 32 -41.60 -30.42 14.18
N PRO A 33 -41.79 -31.39 13.26
CA PRO A 33 -40.91 -31.54 12.10
C PRO A 33 -41.00 -30.32 11.18
N PRO A 34 -39.88 -29.83 10.61
CA PRO A 34 -39.92 -28.75 9.64
C PRO A 34 -40.62 -29.21 8.36
N ALA A 35 -41.56 -28.39 7.87
CA ALA A 35 -42.28 -28.61 6.61
C ALA A 35 -41.33 -28.82 5.41
N PRO A 36 -41.77 -29.57 4.38
CA PRO A 36 -40.96 -29.85 3.20
C PRO A 36 -40.53 -28.56 2.50
N ARG A 37 -39.22 -28.47 2.22
CA ARG A 37 -38.59 -27.36 1.51
C ARG A 37 -39.26 -27.16 0.15
N THR A 38 -39.72 -25.95 -0.12
CA THR A 38 -40.10 -25.51 -1.47
C THR A 38 -38.86 -25.58 -2.39
N PRO A 39 -39.03 -25.91 -3.69
CA PRO A 39 -37.92 -25.99 -4.61
C PRO A 39 -37.31 -24.59 -4.82
N ARG A 40 -36.02 -24.52 -4.57
CA ARG A 40 -35.16 -23.36 -4.83
C ARG A 40 -34.77 -23.39 -6.31
N SER A 41 -35.46 -22.65 -7.16
CA SER A 41 -35.10 -22.47 -8.59
C SER A 41 -35.61 -21.09 -9.05
N ALA A 42 -34.88 -20.22 -9.73
CA ALA A 42 -33.53 -20.24 -10.28
C ALA A 42 -33.13 -18.76 -10.51
N THR A 43 -32.23 -18.19 -9.70
CA THR A 43 -31.71 -16.82 -9.90
C THR A 43 -30.22 -16.55 -9.55
N PRO A 44 -29.38 -17.48 -9.04
CA PRO A 44 -27.94 -17.18 -8.88
C PRO A 44 -27.08 -17.45 -10.13
N GLN A 45 -27.53 -18.32 -11.03
CA GLN A 45 -26.66 -18.87 -12.08
C GLN A 45 -26.45 -17.89 -13.24
N VAL A 46 -27.52 -17.20 -13.65
CA VAL A 46 -27.47 -16.18 -14.72
C VAL A 46 -26.68 -14.95 -14.24
N SER A 47 -26.85 -14.52 -12.98
CA SER A 47 -26.06 -13.41 -12.43
C SER A 47 -24.56 -13.70 -12.37
N LEU A 48 -24.18 -14.95 -12.08
CA LEU A 48 -22.77 -15.37 -12.08
C LEU A 48 -22.19 -15.44 -13.49
N GLN A 49 -22.96 -15.92 -14.47
CA GLN A 49 -22.54 -15.94 -15.88
C GLN A 49 -22.33 -14.52 -16.41
N THR A 50 -23.25 -13.60 -16.12
CA THR A 50 -23.10 -12.18 -16.49
C THR A 50 -21.89 -11.53 -15.82
N GLN A 51 -21.60 -11.85 -14.56
CA GLN A 51 -20.39 -11.37 -13.88
C GLN A 51 -19.10 -11.94 -14.49
N LEU A 52 -19.12 -13.22 -14.88
CA LEU A 52 -18.01 -13.87 -15.58
C LEU A 52 -17.73 -13.22 -16.93
N GLU A 53 -18.78 -12.92 -17.70
CA GLU A 53 -18.66 -12.22 -18.98
C GLU A 53 -18.14 -10.80 -18.81
N ALA A 54 -18.64 -10.06 -17.82
CA ALA A 54 -18.15 -8.72 -17.50
C ALA A 54 -16.67 -8.73 -17.08
N LEU A 55 -16.24 -9.70 -16.26
CA LEU A 55 -14.84 -9.86 -15.86
C LEU A 55 -13.96 -10.25 -17.05
N ARG A 56 -14.41 -11.15 -17.92
CA ARG A 56 -13.68 -11.52 -19.14
C ARG A 56 -13.51 -10.32 -20.06
N LYS A 57 -14.56 -9.54 -20.27
CA LYS A 57 -14.49 -8.30 -21.06
C LYS A 57 -13.51 -7.31 -20.45
N LYS A 58 -13.56 -7.08 -19.13
CA LYS A 58 -12.61 -6.20 -18.45
C LYS A 58 -11.17 -6.69 -18.58
N ARG A 59 -10.92 -8.00 -18.46
CA ARG A 59 -9.61 -8.60 -18.74
C ARG A 59 -9.18 -8.31 -20.17
N ASP A 60 -10.04 -8.55 -21.16
CA ASP A 60 -9.70 -8.33 -22.58
C ASP A 60 -9.42 -6.86 -22.88
N ASP A 61 -10.11 -5.94 -22.21
CA ASP A 61 -9.87 -4.50 -22.33
C ASP A 61 -8.50 -4.13 -21.76
N LEU A 62 -8.16 -4.64 -20.56
CA LEU A 62 -6.86 -4.44 -19.91
C LEU A 62 -5.72 -5.07 -20.71
N ASP A 63 -5.89 -6.29 -21.25
CA ASP A 63 -4.89 -6.96 -22.09
C ASP A 63 -4.60 -6.15 -23.37
N ARG A 64 -5.60 -5.44 -23.92
CA ARG A 64 -5.41 -4.54 -25.05
C ARG A 64 -4.65 -3.27 -24.65
N GLU A 65 -4.90 -2.74 -23.46
CA GLU A 65 -4.20 -1.56 -22.95
C GLU A 65 -2.73 -1.88 -22.67
N ILE A 66 -2.44 -3.02 -22.02
CA ILE A 66 -1.08 -3.51 -21.78
C ILE A 66 -0.32 -3.64 -23.11
N ARG A 67 -0.91 -4.29 -24.13
CA ARG A 67 -0.27 -4.43 -25.44
C ARG A 67 0.01 -3.10 -26.14
N LYS A 68 -0.80 -2.06 -25.90
CA LYS A 68 -0.54 -0.72 -26.45
C LYS A 68 0.65 -0.09 -25.77
N LEU A 69 0.70 -0.15 -24.44
CA LEU A 69 1.82 0.37 -23.64
C LEU A 69 3.13 -0.33 -24.01
N ASP A 70 3.11 -1.66 -24.16
CA ASP A 70 4.27 -2.44 -24.62
C ASP A 70 4.72 -2.02 -26.03
N ALA A 71 3.78 -1.77 -26.96
CA ALA A 71 4.08 -1.36 -28.33
C ALA A 71 4.60 0.08 -28.43
N GLU A 72 4.20 0.94 -27.49
CA GLU A 72 4.74 2.29 -27.31
C GLU A 72 6.12 2.28 -26.63
N GLY A 73 6.59 1.10 -26.19
CA GLY A 73 7.91 0.89 -25.62
C GLY A 73 7.99 1.13 -24.12
N PHE A 74 6.89 1.47 -23.45
CA PHE A 74 6.88 1.72 -22.00
C PHE A 74 7.06 0.41 -21.23
N THR A 75 8.30 0.10 -20.88
CA THR A 75 8.62 -1.03 -20.00
C THR A 75 8.83 -0.54 -18.56
N VAL A 76 8.45 -1.36 -17.59
CA VAL A 76 8.62 -1.01 -16.16
C VAL A 76 10.11 -0.90 -15.82
N GLU A 77 10.92 -1.69 -16.50
CA GLU A 77 12.37 -1.72 -16.40
C GLU A 77 13.02 -0.40 -16.80
N GLU A 78 12.55 0.25 -17.88
CA GLU A 78 13.04 1.57 -18.30
C GLU A 78 12.74 2.66 -17.25
N LEU A 79 11.59 2.56 -16.57
CA LEU A 79 11.24 3.51 -15.52
C LEU A 79 12.15 3.36 -14.30
N GLU A 80 12.43 2.12 -13.91
CA GLU A 80 13.33 1.84 -12.79
C GLU A 80 14.78 2.24 -13.11
N GLU A 81 15.20 2.07 -14.37
CA GLU A 81 16.48 2.58 -14.87
C GLU A 81 16.56 4.11 -14.82
N HIS A 82 15.51 4.83 -15.25
CA HIS A 82 15.47 6.29 -15.18
C HIS A 82 15.47 6.80 -13.73
N ILE A 83 14.77 6.13 -12.82
CA ILE A 83 14.78 6.44 -11.38
C ILE A 83 16.19 6.25 -10.82
N HIS A 84 16.86 5.16 -11.19
CA HIS A 84 18.23 4.90 -10.77
C HIS A 84 19.20 5.98 -11.27
N GLN A 85 19.14 6.33 -12.56
CA GLN A 85 19.97 7.37 -13.15
C GLN A 85 19.76 8.74 -12.48
N LEU A 86 18.52 9.09 -12.13
CA LEU A 86 18.23 10.31 -11.38
C LEU A 86 18.85 10.30 -9.98
N HIS A 87 18.80 9.16 -9.28
CA HIS A 87 19.45 9.03 -7.98
C HIS A 87 20.98 9.14 -8.10
N GLU A 88 21.60 8.46 -9.06
CA GLU A 88 23.04 8.57 -9.29
C GLU A 88 23.46 10.00 -9.66
N TYR A 89 22.68 10.68 -10.51
CA TYR A 89 22.92 12.08 -10.85
C TYR A 89 22.86 12.98 -9.61
N ASN A 90 21.79 12.86 -8.83
CA ASN A 90 21.60 13.67 -7.62
C ASN A 90 22.71 13.41 -6.59
N ASP A 91 23.10 12.15 -6.39
CA ASP A 91 24.17 11.79 -5.44
C ASP A 91 25.50 12.46 -5.84
N ILE A 92 25.87 12.39 -7.12
CA ILE A 92 27.10 13.03 -7.63
C ILE A 92 26.99 14.55 -7.55
N LYS A 93 25.83 15.12 -7.89
CA LYS A 93 25.56 16.56 -7.81
C LYS A 93 25.70 17.06 -6.38
N ASP A 94 25.11 16.38 -5.40
CA ASP A 94 25.17 16.74 -3.98
C ASP A 94 26.60 16.69 -3.44
N VAL A 95 27.36 15.65 -3.81
CA VAL A 95 28.79 15.56 -3.49
C VAL A 95 29.56 16.73 -4.11
N GLY A 96 29.30 17.05 -5.38
CA GLY A 96 29.92 18.17 -6.08
C GLY A 96 29.63 19.50 -5.39
N GLN A 97 28.37 19.78 -5.04
CA GLN A 97 27.96 20.99 -4.34
C GLN A 97 28.57 21.08 -2.94
N MET A 98 28.65 19.96 -2.21
CA MET A 98 29.33 19.92 -0.92
C MET A 98 30.82 20.30 -1.04
N LEU A 99 31.51 19.77 -2.05
CA LEU A 99 32.92 20.10 -2.32
C LEU A 99 33.09 21.57 -2.71
N LEU A 100 32.23 22.08 -3.59
CA LEU A 100 32.19 23.50 -3.97
C LEU A 100 31.96 24.41 -2.77
N GLY A 101 31.04 24.06 -1.86
CA GLY A 101 30.81 24.81 -0.64
C GLY A 101 32.03 24.85 0.28
N LYS A 102 32.72 23.70 0.44
CA LYS A 102 33.98 23.65 1.20
C LYS A 102 35.08 24.48 0.53
N LEU A 103 35.19 24.42 -0.80
CA LEU A 103 36.17 25.17 -1.57
C LEU A 103 35.94 26.69 -1.47
N ALA A 104 34.68 27.13 -1.52
CA ALA A 104 34.28 28.52 -1.36
C ALA A 104 34.77 29.08 -0.02
N VAL A 105 34.54 28.31 1.07
CA VAL A 105 34.98 28.66 2.42
C VAL A 105 36.50 28.79 2.50
N ILE A 106 37.25 27.86 1.92
CA ILE A 106 38.73 27.86 1.94
C ILE A 106 39.29 29.05 1.15
N ARG A 107 38.71 29.35 -0.02
CA ARG A 107 39.14 30.45 -0.88
C ARG A 107 38.62 31.81 -0.42
N GLY A 108 37.65 31.85 0.50
CA GLY A 108 36.99 33.08 0.94
C GLY A 108 36.15 33.74 -0.16
N VAL A 109 35.76 32.97 -1.19
CA VAL A 109 34.93 33.43 -2.30
C VAL A 109 33.51 32.92 -2.13
N THR A 110 32.55 33.54 -2.81
CA THR A 110 31.17 33.07 -2.80
C THR A 110 31.01 31.83 -3.67
N THR A 111 30.07 30.95 -3.33
CA THR A 111 29.78 29.77 -4.15
C THR A 111 29.40 30.16 -5.58
N ARG A 112 28.70 31.30 -5.77
CA ARG A 112 28.32 31.82 -7.09
C ARG A 112 29.51 32.17 -7.98
N GLU A 113 30.59 32.71 -7.41
CA GLU A 113 31.83 33.00 -8.16
C GLU A 113 32.51 31.71 -8.64
N LEU A 114 32.49 30.66 -7.81
CA LEU A 114 32.99 29.35 -8.22
C LEU A 114 32.12 28.71 -9.30
N TYR A 115 30.80 28.83 -9.22
CA TYR A 115 29.92 28.34 -10.29
C TYR A 115 30.27 28.98 -11.63
N ASN A 116 30.47 30.29 -11.67
CA ASN A 116 30.91 31.00 -12.87
C ASN A 116 32.34 30.57 -13.33
N GLU A 117 33.27 30.35 -12.40
CA GLU A 117 34.66 29.90 -12.69
C GLU A 117 34.68 28.50 -13.33
N PHE A 118 33.82 27.61 -12.86
CA PHE A 118 33.70 26.24 -13.35
C PHE A 118 32.70 26.07 -14.50
N GLY A 119 32.08 27.16 -14.98
CA GLY A 119 31.10 27.12 -16.07
C GLY A 119 29.81 26.37 -15.70
N LEU A 120 29.44 26.39 -14.41
CA LEU A 120 28.23 25.78 -13.89
C LEU A 120 27.09 26.81 -13.87
N GLU A 121 25.93 26.43 -14.39
CA GLU A 121 24.70 27.21 -14.24
C GLU A 121 24.09 26.94 -12.86
N VAL A 122 23.45 27.96 -12.26
CA VAL A 122 22.83 27.85 -10.92
C VAL A 122 21.40 27.29 -11.01
N ASP A 123 20.84 27.25 -12.22
CA ASP A 123 19.54 26.69 -12.53
C ASP A 123 19.72 25.32 -13.21
N ASP A 124 19.12 24.28 -12.62
CA ASP A 124 18.85 22.97 -13.23
C ASP A 124 17.33 22.85 -13.45
#